data_AF-A0A3B9CVN9-F1
#
_entry.id   AF-A0A3B9CVN9-F1
#
_cell.length_a   1.000
_cell.length_b   1.000
_cell.length_c   1.000
_cell.angle_alpha   90.00
_cell.angle_beta   90.00
_cell.angle_gamma   90.00
#
_symmetry.space_group_name_H-M   'P 1'
#
loop_
_entity.id
_entity.type
_entity.pdbx_description
1 polymer ?
#
loop_
_entity_poly.entity_id
_entity_poly.type
_entity_poly.pdbx_seq_one_letter_code
_entity_poly.pdbx_strand_id
1 'polypeptide(L)'
;DAGAALAKFNEVIQQSSAPEAAATKFAGMLGKAACLQSQSNLDQAVATLDEVIKSAPDTETKTHAEAWLRKGDCLRLKQAFKPALYAYLHVDVLYEGETVQHAEALARLVALWQQAGHADRSASTSAKLKQMYPNSQWAKSPGG
;
A
#
# COMPACT_ATOMS: atom_id res chain seq x y z
N ASP A 1 5.65 -11.89 18.25
CA ASP A 1 4.25 -12.32 18.42
C ASP A 1 3.33 -11.24 17.85
N ALA A 2 2.51 -11.58 16.85
CA ALA A 2 1.66 -10.60 16.14
C ALA A 2 0.46 -10.12 16.98
N GLY A 3 0.03 -10.88 17.99
CA GLY A 3 -1.06 -10.48 18.89
C GLY A 3 -0.65 -9.31 19.79
N ALA A 4 0.58 -9.37 20.33
CA ALA A 4 1.12 -8.28 21.15
C ALA A 4 1.33 -6.98 20.35
N ALA A 5 1.67 -7.08 19.06
CA ALA A 5 1.80 -5.92 18.18
C ALA A 5 0.46 -5.22 17.92
N LEU A 6 -0.61 -5.99 17.66
CA LEU A 6 -1.96 -5.45 17.47
C LEU A 6 -2.46 -4.68 18.70
N ALA A 7 -2.20 -5.21 19.90
CA ALA A 7 -2.60 -4.55 21.15
C ALA A 7 -1.93 -3.17 21.28
N LYS A 8 -0.61 -3.09 21.06
CA LYS A 8 0.13 -1.82 21.10
C LYS A 8 -0.35 -0.80 20.08
N PHE A 9 -0.66 -1.23 18.86
CA PHE A 9 -1.19 -0.31 17.86
C PHE A 9 -2.59 0.21 18.23
N ASN A 10 -3.46 -0.63 18.79
CA ASN A 10 -4.77 -0.18 19.27
C ASN A 10 -4.64 0.83 20.42
N GLU A 11 -3.69 0.64 21.35
CA GLU A 11 -3.42 1.60 22.43
C GLU A 11 -2.97 2.96 21.88
N VAL A 12 -2.03 2.98 20.93
CA VAL A 12 -1.57 4.21 20.28
C VAL A 12 -2.72 4.92 19.57
N ILE A 13 -3.59 4.20 18.86
CA ILE A 13 -4.76 4.76 18.19
C ILE A 13 -5.72 5.41 19.20
N GLN A 14 -5.94 4.78 20.36
CA GLN A 14 -6.86 5.30 21.40
C GLN A 14 -6.29 6.50 22.15
N GLN A 15 -4.98 6.59 22.33
CA GLN A 15 -4.31 7.70 23.03
C GLN A 15 -4.16 8.95 22.15
N SER A 16 -4.29 8.80 20.82
CA SER A 16 -4.07 9.85 19.83
C SER A 16 -5.34 10.70 19.61
N SER A 17 -5.76 11.45 20.63
CA SER A 17 -6.94 12.34 20.57
C SER A 17 -6.61 13.81 20.25
N ALA A 18 -5.32 14.16 20.16
CA ALA A 18 -4.85 15.51 19.86
C ALA A 18 -4.46 15.66 18.37
N PRO A 19 -4.58 16.86 17.77
CA PRO A 19 -4.21 17.09 16.37
C PRO A 19 -2.73 16.81 16.06
N GLU A 20 -1.79 17.05 16.99
CA GLU A 20 -0.40 16.61 16.82
C GLU A 20 -0.21 15.08 16.87
N ALA A 21 -1.22 14.32 17.29
CA ALA A 21 -1.19 12.86 17.35
C ALA A 21 -1.79 12.18 16.10
N ALA A 22 -2.26 12.94 15.10
CA ALA A 22 -2.89 12.39 13.90
C ALA A 22 -1.92 11.53 13.07
N ALA A 23 -0.67 11.98 12.89
CA ALA A 23 0.36 11.19 12.20
C ALA A 23 0.67 9.88 12.94
N THR A 24 0.75 9.93 14.27
CA THR A 24 0.97 8.75 15.13
C THR A 24 -0.21 7.77 15.06
N LYS A 25 -1.44 8.29 14.98
CA LYS A 25 -2.65 7.49 14.80
C LYS A 25 -2.60 6.72 13.48
N PHE A 26 -2.33 7.37 12.35
CA PHE A 26 -2.32 6.70 11.05
C PHE A 26 -1.17 5.70 10.93
N ALA A 27 0.02 6.02 11.47
CA ALA A 27 1.10 5.05 11.56
C ALA A 27 0.69 3.81 12.37
N GLY A 28 -0.04 3.99 13.47
CA GLY A 28 -0.61 2.89 14.25
C GLY A 28 -1.62 2.05 13.46
N MET A 29 -2.50 2.70 12.68
CA MET A 29 -3.48 2.02 11.83
C MET A 29 -2.82 1.23 10.69
N LEU A 30 -1.80 1.80 10.04
CA LEU A 30 -1.00 1.11 9.03
C LEU A 30 -0.29 -0.12 9.63
N GLY A 31 0.31 0.01 10.82
CA GLY A 31 0.92 -1.10 11.55
C GLY A 31 -0.07 -2.20 11.91
N LYS A 32 -1.28 -1.81 12.35
CA LYS A 32 -2.39 -2.74 12.62
C LYS A 32 -2.80 -3.49 11.35
N ALA A 33 -2.98 -2.79 10.23
CA ALA A 33 -3.33 -3.40 8.96
C ALA A 33 -2.28 -4.42 8.49
N ALA A 34 -0.99 -4.10 8.63
CA ALA A 34 0.10 -5.02 8.30
C ALA A 34 0.09 -6.29 9.18
N CYS A 35 -0.25 -6.16 10.46
CA CYS A 35 -0.41 -7.31 11.35
C CYS A 35 -1.61 -8.17 10.95
N LEU A 36 -2.76 -7.55 10.64
CA LEU A 36 -3.96 -8.24 10.16
C LEU A 36 -3.70 -8.98 8.84
N GLN A 37 -2.98 -8.34 7.91
CA GLN A 37 -2.55 -8.95 6.65
C GLN A 37 -1.68 -10.19 6.90
N SER A 38 -0.71 -10.10 7.81
CA SER A 38 0.17 -11.22 8.18
C SER A 38 -0.58 -12.38 8.83
N GLN A 39 -1.72 -12.10 9.46
CA GLN A 39 -2.64 -13.10 10.03
C GLN A 39 -3.66 -13.62 9.02
N SER A 40 -3.54 -13.27 7.73
CA SER A 40 -4.53 -13.57 6.67
C SER A 40 -5.94 -13.01 6.94
N ASN A 41 -6.06 -12.05 7.85
CA ASN A 41 -7.31 -11.36 8.15
C ASN A 41 -7.49 -10.16 7.21
N LEU A 42 -7.61 -10.48 5.91
CA LEU A 42 -7.47 -9.51 4.82
C LEU A 42 -8.66 -8.53 4.75
N ASP A 43 -9.87 -8.95 5.13
CA ASP A 43 -11.04 -8.07 5.18
C ASP A 43 -10.89 -6.96 6.22
N GLN A 44 -10.44 -7.30 7.43
CA GLN A 44 -10.21 -6.29 8.46
C GLN A 44 -9.00 -5.40 8.14
N ALA A 45 -7.97 -5.95 7.48
CA ALA A 45 -6.85 -5.16 6.99
C ALA A 45 -7.33 -4.10 5.97
N VAL A 46 -8.12 -4.51 4.97
CA VAL A 46 -8.68 -3.59 3.96
C VAL A 46 -9.57 -2.54 4.62
N ALA A 47 -10.45 -2.92 5.55
CA ALA A 47 -11.30 -1.96 6.25
C ALA A 47 -10.49 -0.92 7.06
N THR A 48 -9.41 -1.35 7.72
CA THR A 48 -8.52 -0.45 8.46
C THR A 48 -7.83 0.53 7.51
N LEU A 49 -7.38 0.06 6.34
CA LEU A 49 -6.72 0.89 5.32
C LEU A 49 -7.69 1.88 4.67
N ASP A 50 -8.93 1.48 4.43
CA ASP A 50 -9.99 2.37 3.95
C ASP A 50 -10.30 3.49 4.94
N GLU A 51 -10.25 3.21 6.24
CA GLU A 51 -10.40 4.23 7.27
C GLU A 51 -9.24 5.24 7.26
N VAL A 52 -8.00 4.77 7.08
CA VAL A 52 -6.82 5.66 6.92
C VAL A 52 -7.00 6.56 5.69
N ILE A 53 -7.33 5.98 4.54
CA ILE A 53 -7.54 6.72 3.27
C ILE A 53 -8.67 7.76 3.41
N LYS A 54 -9.71 7.46 4.19
CA LYS A 54 -10.83 8.40 4.38
C LYS A 54 -10.50 9.52 5.38
N SER A 55 -9.67 9.23 6.38
CA SER A 55 -9.51 10.09 7.55
C SER A 55 -8.22 10.91 7.54
N ALA A 56 -7.18 10.46 6.82
CA ALA A 56 -5.95 11.20 6.68
C ALA A 56 -6.15 12.45 5.82
N PRO A 57 -5.65 13.63 6.23
CA PRO A 57 -5.75 14.84 5.42
C PRO A 57 -4.98 14.68 4.11
N ASP A 58 -5.36 15.41 3.07
CA ASP A 58 -4.74 15.30 1.73
C ASP A 58 -3.24 15.66 1.73
N THR A 59 -2.79 16.43 2.73
CA THR A 59 -1.38 16.75 2.93
C THR A 59 -0.53 15.57 3.41
N GLU A 60 -1.16 14.51 3.95
CA GLU A 60 -0.50 13.28 4.39
C GLU A 60 -0.29 12.31 3.21
N THR A 61 0.35 12.79 2.15
CA THR A 61 0.54 12.06 0.88
C THR A 61 1.21 10.70 1.09
N LYS A 62 2.23 10.64 1.94
CA LYS A 62 2.92 9.39 2.29
C LYS A 62 2.02 8.37 2.96
N THR A 63 1.17 8.82 3.89
CA THR A 63 0.21 7.96 4.60
C THR A 63 -0.81 7.40 3.63
N HIS A 64 -1.34 8.22 2.71
CA HIS A 64 -2.25 7.76 1.67
C HIS A 64 -1.59 6.78 0.70
N ALA A 65 -0.37 7.08 0.24
CA ALA A 65 0.38 6.21 -0.67
C ALA A 65 0.61 4.83 -0.06
N GLU A 66 1.03 4.77 1.21
CA GLU A 66 1.23 3.52 1.93
C GLU A 66 -0.10 2.77 2.11
N ALA A 67 -1.18 3.47 2.47
CA ALA A 67 -2.48 2.86 2.68
C ALA A 67 -3.04 2.21 1.39
N TRP A 68 -2.96 2.92 0.26
CA TRP A 68 -3.36 2.40 -1.04
C TRP A 68 -2.50 1.23 -1.50
N LEU A 69 -1.18 1.31 -1.30
CA LEU A 69 -0.25 0.22 -1.63
C LEU A 69 -0.60 -1.05 -0.85
N ARG A 70 -0.73 -0.94 0.48
CA ARG A 70 -1.08 -2.10 1.34
C ARG A 70 -2.48 -2.62 1.08
N LYS A 71 -3.42 -1.75 0.68
CA LYS A 71 -4.76 -2.18 0.27
C LYS A 71 -4.69 -3.02 -1.00
N GLY A 72 -3.89 -2.59 -1.98
CA GLY A 72 -3.59 -3.38 -3.17
C GLY A 72 -3.01 -4.75 -2.82
N ASP A 73 -2.06 -4.81 -1.90
CA ASP A 73 -1.44 -6.07 -1.45
C ASP A 73 -2.48 -7.02 -0.83
N CYS A 74 -3.33 -6.50 0.06
CA CYS A 74 -4.40 -7.30 0.68
C CYS A 74 -5.40 -7.81 -0.38
N LEU A 75 -5.81 -6.96 -1.32
CA LEU A 75 -6.73 -7.35 -2.40
C LEU A 75 -6.11 -8.40 -3.32
N ARG A 76 -4.81 -8.31 -3.61
CA ARG A 76 -4.09 -9.31 -4.40
C ARG A 76 -4.04 -10.66 -3.69
N LEU A 77 -3.77 -10.66 -2.38
CA LEU A 77 -3.81 -11.87 -1.55
C LEU A 77 -5.21 -12.51 -1.50
N LYS A 78 -6.27 -11.69 -1.58
CA LYS A 78 -7.66 -12.15 -1.73
C LYS A 78 -8.03 -12.60 -3.15
N GLN A 79 -7.08 -12.60 -4.09
CA GLN A 79 -7.31 -12.84 -5.53
C GLN A 79 -8.29 -11.85 -6.20
N ALA A 80 -8.53 -10.71 -5.56
CA ALA A 80 -9.32 -9.60 -6.11
C ALA A 80 -8.43 -8.72 -7.01
N PHE A 81 -7.95 -9.29 -8.12
CA PHE A 81 -6.89 -8.69 -8.95
C PHE A 81 -7.27 -7.35 -9.58
N LYS A 82 -8.50 -7.20 -10.06
CA LYS A 82 -8.96 -5.93 -10.66
C LYS A 82 -9.03 -4.80 -9.60
N PRO A 83 -9.64 -4.99 -8.42
CA PRO A 83 -9.52 -4.05 -7.32
C PRO A 83 -8.07 -3.74 -6.89
N ALA A 84 -7.21 -4.76 -6.81
CA ALA A 84 -5.79 -4.56 -6.46
C ALA A 84 -5.10 -3.66 -7.48
N LEU A 85 -5.35 -3.89 -8.77
CA LEU A 85 -4.82 -3.09 -9.86
C LEU A 85 -5.25 -1.62 -9.76
N TYR A 86 -6.53 -1.35 -9.43
CA TYR A 86 -6.98 0.02 -9.21
C TYR A 86 -6.30 0.70 -8.02
N ALA A 87 -6.06 -0.04 -6.93
CA ALA A 87 -5.37 0.49 -5.76
C ALA A 87 -3.93 0.91 -6.09
N TYR A 88 -3.17 0.09 -6.83
CA TYR A 88 -1.81 0.45 -7.23
C TYR A 88 -1.77 1.58 -8.26
N LEU A 89 -2.73 1.64 -9.19
CA LEU A 89 -2.86 2.77 -10.12
C LEU A 89 -3.13 4.08 -9.38
N HIS A 90 -3.87 4.05 -8.27
CA HIS A 90 -4.10 5.23 -7.46
C HIS A 90 -2.78 5.80 -6.91
N VAL A 91 -1.86 4.93 -6.49
CA VAL A 91 -0.50 5.32 -6.08
C VAL A 91 0.30 5.91 -7.24
N ASP A 92 0.32 5.22 -8.40
CA ASP A 92 1.03 5.66 -9.61
C ASP A 92 0.58 7.04 -10.10
N VAL A 93 -0.72 7.34 -10.02
CA VAL A 93 -1.30 8.58 -10.55
C VAL A 93 -1.24 9.74 -9.55
N LEU A 94 -1.55 9.49 -8.28
CA LEU A 94 -1.73 10.58 -7.30
C LEU A 94 -0.54 10.75 -6.35
N TYR A 95 0.29 9.72 -6.18
CA TYR A 95 1.38 9.72 -5.21
C TYR A 95 2.73 9.35 -5.83
N GLU A 96 2.94 9.73 -7.09
CA GLU A 96 4.20 9.54 -7.82
C GLU A 96 5.43 10.07 -7.05
N GLY A 97 5.25 11.17 -6.30
CA GLY A 97 6.29 11.79 -5.48
C GLY A 97 6.72 10.95 -4.27
N GLU A 98 5.88 10.02 -3.81
CA GLU A 98 6.20 9.08 -2.74
C GLU A 98 7.00 7.90 -3.30
N THR A 99 8.26 8.18 -3.64
CA THR A 99 9.13 7.31 -4.47
C THR A 99 9.24 5.86 -4.01
N VAL A 100 9.22 5.59 -2.70
CA VAL A 100 9.29 4.23 -2.14
C VAL A 100 8.02 3.45 -2.47
N GLN A 101 6.86 4.03 -2.16
CA GLN A 101 5.55 3.43 -2.40
C GLN A 101 5.26 3.30 -3.89
N HIS A 102 5.60 4.33 -4.65
CA HIS A 102 5.40 4.35 -6.09
C HIS A 102 6.23 3.27 -6.79
N ALA A 103 7.52 3.12 -6.46
CA ALA A 103 8.36 2.07 -7.03
C ALA A 103 7.81 0.66 -6.73
N GLU A 104 7.32 0.41 -5.52
CA GLU A 104 6.69 -0.86 -5.18
C GLU A 104 5.38 -1.07 -5.97
N ALA A 105 4.52 -0.06 -6.01
CA ALA A 105 3.24 -0.11 -6.75
C ALA A 105 3.45 -0.42 -8.24
N LEU A 106 4.43 0.22 -8.88
CA LEU A 106 4.81 -0.08 -10.27
C LEU A 106 5.21 -1.53 -10.45
N ALA A 107 6.03 -2.09 -9.55
CA ALA A 107 6.41 -3.50 -9.63
C ALA A 107 5.19 -4.44 -9.49
N ARG A 108 4.26 -4.13 -8.58
CA ARG A 108 3.01 -4.89 -8.46
C ARG A 108 2.14 -4.78 -9.71
N LEU A 109 2.07 -3.60 -10.32
CA LEU A 109 1.36 -3.36 -11.58
C LEU A 109 1.96 -4.15 -12.74
N VAL A 110 3.29 -4.23 -12.87
CA VAL A 110 3.96 -5.05 -13.91
C VAL A 110 3.44 -6.48 -13.88
N ALA A 111 3.40 -7.10 -12.70
CA ALA A 111 2.94 -8.47 -12.52
C ALA A 111 1.44 -8.62 -12.83
N LEU A 112 0.60 -7.71 -12.33
CA LEU A 112 -0.85 -7.76 -12.57
C LEU A 112 -1.23 -7.51 -14.02
N TRP A 113 -0.53 -6.63 -14.73
CA TRP A 113 -0.76 -6.41 -16.15
C TRP A 113 -0.40 -7.63 -17.00
N GLN A 114 0.69 -8.34 -16.68
CA GLN A 114 1.00 -9.63 -17.32
C GLN A 114 -0.13 -10.64 -17.08
N GLN A 115 -0.54 -10.80 -15.82
CA GLN A 115 -1.60 -11.74 -15.45
C GLN A 115 -2.94 -11.43 -16.15
N ALA A 116 -3.23 -10.14 -16.38
CA ALA A 116 -4.42 -9.69 -17.08
C ALA A 116 -4.32 -9.78 -18.63
N GLY A 117 -3.22 -10.28 -19.18
CA GLY A 117 -3.01 -10.37 -20.64
C GLY A 117 -2.67 -9.04 -21.31
N HIS A 118 -2.28 -8.03 -20.54
CA HIS A 118 -1.91 -6.70 -21.03
C HIS A 118 -0.38 -6.54 -21.05
N ALA A 119 0.30 -7.34 -21.87
CA ALA A 119 1.76 -7.38 -21.96
C ALA A 119 2.38 -6.02 -22.29
N ASP A 120 1.77 -5.24 -23.19
CA ASP A 120 2.24 -3.89 -23.54
C ASP A 120 2.26 -2.95 -22.32
N ARG A 121 1.18 -2.97 -21.52
CA ARG A 121 1.09 -2.16 -20.30
C ARG A 121 2.15 -2.57 -19.29
N SER A 122 2.33 -3.87 -19.11
CA SER A 122 3.38 -4.38 -18.24
C SER A 122 4.77 -3.93 -18.69
N ALA A 123 5.07 -4.00 -19.99
CA ALA A 123 6.35 -3.54 -20.54
C ALA A 123 6.55 -2.03 -20.32
N SER A 124 5.53 -1.21 -20.58
CA SER A 124 5.58 0.24 -20.33
C SER A 124 5.75 0.56 -18.84
N THR A 125 5.02 -0.11 -17.95
CA THR A 125 5.17 0.05 -16.49
C THR A 125 6.57 -0.37 -16.02
N SER A 126 7.12 -1.46 -16.56
CA SER A 126 8.48 -1.91 -16.23
C SER A 126 9.54 -0.90 -16.72
N ALA A 127 9.34 -0.31 -17.90
CA ALA A 127 10.20 0.75 -18.40
C ALA A 127 10.14 1.98 -17.49
N LYS A 128 8.93 2.43 -17.09
CA LYS A 128 8.75 3.53 -16.12
C LYS A 128 9.49 3.26 -14.81
N LEU A 129 9.33 2.07 -14.24
CA LEU A 129 10.01 1.65 -13.00
C LEU A 129 11.54 1.72 -13.13
N LYS A 130 12.11 1.19 -14.23
CA LYS A 130 13.56 1.20 -14.45
C LYS A 130 14.11 2.60 -14.72
N GLN A 131 13.34 3.44 -15.42
CA GLN A 131 13.73 4.81 -15.73
C GLN A 131 13.72 5.70 -14.49
N MET A 132 12.65 5.64 -13.70
CA MET A 132 12.48 6.51 -12.52
C MET A 132 13.24 5.99 -11.31
N TYR A 133 13.34 4.67 -11.14
CA TYR A 133 13.89 4.05 -9.94
C TYR A 133 14.96 2.99 -10.25
N PRO A 134 16.02 3.32 -11.02
CA PRO A 134 17.01 2.35 -11.50
C PRO A 134 17.75 1.61 -10.37
N ASN A 135 17.90 2.26 -9.21
CA ASN A 135 18.59 1.71 -8.05
C ASN A 135 17.66 1.01 -7.05
N SER A 136 16.34 1.05 -7.26
CA SER A 136 15.40 0.39 -6.35
C SER A 136 15.54 -1.13 -6.41
N GLN A 137 15.23 -1.79 -5.29
CA GLN A 137 15.14 -3.25 -5.26
C GLN A 137 14.11 -3.79 -6.27
N TRP A 138 13.05 -3.01 -6.50
CA TRP A 138 11.95 -3.32 -7.40
C TRP A 138 12.36 -3.32 -8.88
N ALA A 139 13.29 -2.46 -9.29
CA ALA A 139 13.82 -2.45 -10.65
C ALA A 139 14.75 -3.65 -10.95
N LYS A 140 15.34 -4.25 -9.92
CA LYS A 140 16.29 -5.36 -10.02
C LYS A 140 15.61 -6.74 -10.06
N SER A 141 14.43 -6.87 -9.45
CA SER A 141 13.64 -8.11 -9.42
C SER A 141 12.17 -7.82 -9.76
N PRO A 142 11.79 -7.76 -11.05
CA PRO A 142 10.42 -7.42 -11.46
C PRO A 142 9.34 -8.50 -11.19
N GLY A 143 9.53 -9.42 -10.23
CA GLY A 143 8.56 -10.50 -10.00
C GLY A 143 8.84 -11.41 -8.81
N GLY A 144 8.65 -10.89 -7.59
CA GLY A 144 8.51 -11.70 -6.37
C GLY A 144 7.06 -11.80 -5.93
#